data_AF-A0A4Q6ATF2-F1
#
_entry.id   AF-A0A4Q6ATF2-F1
#
_cell.length_a   1.000
_cell.length_b   1.000
_cell.length_c   1.000
_cell.angle_alpha   90.00
_cell.angle_beta   90.00
_cell.angle_gamma   90.00
#
_symmetry.space_group_name_H-M   'P 1'
#
loop_
_entity.id
_entity.type
_entity.pdbx_description
1 polymer ?
#
loop_
_entity_poly.entity_id
_entity_poly.type
_entity_poly.pdbx_seq_one_letter_code
_entity_poly.pdbx_strand_id
1 'polypeptide(L)'
;MQDTLIEMGRSPLARNVLKRIGIKPPPQLIRSYSPWSDELLQGKQIVLNSNGPLQKIIADSLSTQKAIVRSGGDAFQKDKSESSLSVSVNSVYQGSVFDATGLQKIADLKSLYSFFHGLRGQLGFNHRVVILSKTSKSPEGRAIEKAISSFARSLSREFGPKGINVNVLLLETYDDQAKAEALALQSLPVLSFFLSDFCAFVTGQIIPLHLEKAAKPLPLLAGSLAGKTALVTGAAQGIGYSICRRLAEEGAHVIALDRPQNEEAL
;
A
#
# COMPACT_ATOMS: atom_id res chain seq x y z
N MET A 1 3.14 7.05 24.34
CA MET A 1 4.45 7.68 24.04
C MET A 1 4.15 9.04 23.41
N GLN A 2 4.40 10.14 24.12
CA GLN A 2 4.31 11.48 23.55
C GLN A 2 5.55 11.71 22.69
N ASP A 3 5.36 11.91 21.39
CA ASP A 3 6.46 12.20 20.47
C ASP A 3 6.58 13.72 20.36
N THR A 4 7.35 14.30 21.28
CA THR A 4 7.53 15.75 21.44
C THR A 4 8.04 16.42 20.16
N LEU A 5 8.83 15.72 19.33
CA LEU A 5 9.30 16.25 18.05
C LEU A 5 8.18 16.33 17.01
N ILE A 6 7.28 15.35 16.96
CA ILE A 6 6.07 15.41 16.12
C ILE A 6 5.15 16.54 16.59
N GLU A 7 4.95 16.66 17.90
CA GLU A 7 4.11 17.70 18.50
C GLU A 7 4.66 19.10 18.23
N MET A 8 5.96 19.32 18.42
CA MET A 8 6.63 20.57 18.02
C MET A 8 6.50 20.81 16.50
N GLY A 9 6.55 19.75 15.71
CA GLY A 9 6.30 19.80 14.27
C GLY A 9 4.91 20.32 13.89
N ARG A 10 3.90 20.24 14.77
CA ARG A 10 2.54 20.78 14.54
C ARG A 10 2.47 22.30 14.70
N SER A 11 3.32 22.90 15.53
CA SER A 11 3.36 24.34 15.76
C SER A 11 4.20 25.07 14.70
N PRO A 12 3.66 26.08 13.99
CA PRO A 12 4.41 26.86 13.00
C PRO A 12 5.66 27.54 13.59
N LEU A 13 5.58 28.03 14.83
CA LEU A 13 6.69 28.68 15.53
C LEU A 13 7.81 27.68 15.83
N ALA A 14 7.47 26.53 16.41
CA ALA A 14 8.45 25.50 16.72
C ALA A 14 9.06 24.92 15.44
N ARG A 15 8.28 24.74 14.36
CA ARG A 15 8.77 24.32 13.05
C ARG A 15 9.81 25.29 12.47
N ASN A 16 9.64 26.60 12.67
CA ASN A 16 10.62 27.61 12.24
C ASN A 16 11.92 27.53 13.06
N VAL A 17 11.85 27.29 14.36
CA VAL A 17 13.03 27.07 15.22
C VAL A 17 13.77 25.80 14.79
N LEU A 18 13.05 24.68 14.66
CA LEU A 18 13.59 23.39 14.21
C LEU A 18 14.30 23.53 12.85
N LYS A 19 13.70 24.25 11.90
CA LYS A 19 14.28 24.51 10.58
C LYS A 19 15.61 25.28 10.67
N ARG A 20 15.72 26.26 11.58
CA ARG A 20 16.96 27.05 11.78
C ARG A 20 18.10 26.22 12.35
N ILE A 21 17.81 25.21 13.16
CA ILE A 21 18.81 24.28 13.70
C ILE A 21 19.01 23.02 12.83
N GLY A 22 18.46 23.02 11.61
CA GLY A 22 18.64 21.92 10.65
C GLY A 22 17.80 20.68 10.92
N ILE A 23 16.87 20.73 11.89
CA ILE A 23 15.99 19.60 12.22
C ILE A 23 14.70 19.72 11.40
N LYS A 24 14.42 18.69 10.60
CA LYS A 24 13.12 18.53 9.93
C LYS A 24 12.27 17.58 10.79
N PRO A 25 11.14 18.04 11.37
CA PRO A 25 10.27 17.15 12.10
C PRO A 25 9.74 16.06 11.17
N PRO A 26 9.63 14.81 11.64
CA PRO A 26 9.09 13.73 10.82
C PRO A 26 7.62 14.00 10.48
N PRO A 27 7.13 13.47 9.33
CA PRO A 27 5.73 13.60 8.97
C PRO A 27 4.84 12.86 9.98
N GLN A 28 3.68 13.44 10.28
CA GLN A 28 2.66 12.72 11.04
C GLN A 28 2.02 11.65 10.15
N LEU A 29 2.21 10.39 10.53
CA LEU A 29 1.68 9.27 9.78
C LEU A 29 0.21 9.02 10.12
N ILE A 30 -0.64 8.91 9.10
CA ILE A 30 -2.03 8.48 9.25
C ILE A 30 -2.04 6.98 9.52
N ARG A 31 -2.73 6.58 10.59
CA ARG A 31 -2.86 5.20 11.06
C ARG A 31 -4.33 4.90 11.33
N SER A 32 -4.74 3.67 11.02
CA SER A 32 -6.01 3.15 11.51
C SER A 32 -5.80 2.35 12.80
N TYR A 33 -6.69 2.58 13.77
CA TYR A 33 -6.76 1.87 15.05
C TYR A 33 -8.07 1.10 15.23
N SER A 34 -8.92 1.09 14.20
CA SER A 34 -10.12 0.26 14.16
C SER A 34 -9.78 -1.16 13.69
N PRO A 35 -10.66 -2.13 13.96
CA PRO A 35 -10.65 -3.41 13.23
C PRO A 35 -10.72 -3.17 11.71
N TRP A 36 -10.35 -4.19 10.93
CA TRP A 36 -10.58 -4.17 9.50
C TRP A 36 -12.07 -4.07 9.17
N SER A 37 -12.37 -3.37 8.09
CA SER A 37 -13.70 -3.28 7.49
C SER A 37 -13.67 -3.90 6.10
N ASP A 38 -14.84 -4.26 5.57
CA ASP A 38 -14.96 -4.70 4.19
C ASP A 38 -14.80 -3.55 3.17
N GLU A 39 -14.69 -2.31 3.66
CA GLU A 39 -14.55 -1.08 2.88
C GLU A 39 -13.28 -0.31 3.31
N LEU A 40 -12.12 -0.96 3.27
CA LEU A 40 -10.85 -0.37 3.77
C LEU A 40 -10.43 0.92 3.05
N LEU A 41 -10.91 1.11 1.83
CA LEU A 41 -10.49 2.19 0.93
C LEU A 41 -11.61 3.21 0.71
N GLN A 42 -12.63 3.20 1.57
CA GLN A 42 -13.79 4.07 1.43
C GLN A 42 -13.40 5.54 1.21
N GLY A 43 -13.84 6.08 0.07
CA GLY A 43 -13.61 7.47 -0.32
C GLY A 43 -12.17 7.82 -0.74
N LYS A 44 -11.22 6.87 -0.69
CA LYS A 44 -9.84 7.14 -1.13
C LYS A 44 -9.79 7.27 -2.65
N GLN A 45 -9.19 8.36 -3.13
CA GLN A 45 -8.90 8.57 -4.54
C GLN A 45 -7.61 7.85 -4.92
N ILE A 46 -7.72 6.86 -5.79
CA ILE A 46 -6.61 6.03 -6.25
C ILE A 46 -6.44 6.18 -7.75
N VAL A 47 -5.22 6.48 -8.18
CA VAL A 47 -4.87 6.54 -9.60
C VAL A 47 -4.21 5.23 -10.05
N LEU A 48 -4.66 4.67 -11.16
CA LEU A 48 -4.16 3.42 -11.74
C LEU A 48 -3.66 3.66 -13.17
N ASN A 49 -2.51 3.11 -13.55
CA ASN A 49 -1.99 3.26 -14.91
C ASN A 49 -2.93 2.61 -15.97
N SER A 50 -2.96 3.18 -17.18
CA SER A 50 -3.96 2.83 -18.19
C SER A 50 -3.67 1.62 -19.07
N ASN A 51 -2.45 1.07 -19.01
CA ASN A 51 -1.98 0.06 -19.97
C ASN A 51 -1.53 -1.25 -19.27
N GLY A 52 -1.96 -1.47 -18.03
CA GLY A 52 -1.64 -2.69 -17.29
C GLY A 52 -2.52 -3.88 -17.71
N PRO A 53 -1.99 -5.09 -17.90
CA PRO A 53 -2.80 -6.28 -18.21
C PRO A 53 -3.88 -6.59 -17.17
N LEU A 54 -3.64 -6.25 -15.91
CA LEU A 54 -4.51 -6.51 -14.76
C LEU A 54 -5.34 -5.27 -14.38
N GLN A 55 -5.25 -4.18 -15.15
CA GLN A 55 -5.87 -2.90 -14.82
C GLN A 55 -7.36 -3.03 -14.49
N LYS A 56 -8.12 -3.74 -15.33
CA LYS A 56 -9.57 -3.88 -15.15
C LYS A 56 -9.91 -4.56 -13.83
N ILE A 57 -9.28 -5.70 -13.55
CA ILE A 57 -9.53 -6.49 -12.33
C ILE A 57 -9.13 -5.70 -11.08
N ILE A 58 -8.01 -4.99 -11.14
CA ILE A 58 -7.58 -4.11 -10.05
C ILE A 58 -8.59 -2.98 -9.85
N ALA A 59 -9.02 -2.30 -10.91
CA ALA A 59 -9.98 -1.20 -10.81
C ALA A 59 -11.33 -1.67 -10.25
N ASP A 60 -11.85 -2.80 -10.74
CA ASP A 60 -13.09 -3.39 -10.27
C ASP A 60 -12.98 -3.74 -8.77
N SER A 61 -11.88 -4.37 -8.35
CA SER A 61 -11.67 -4.71 -6.95
C SER A 61 -11.46 -3.50 -6.04
N LEU A 62 -10.75 -2.46 -6.47
CA LEU A 62 -10.61 -1.26 -5.65
C LEU A 62 -11.97 -0.57 -5.47
N SER A 63 -12.82 -0.64 -6.50
CA SER A 63 -14.18 -0.12 -6.45
C SER A 63 -15.07 -0.91 -5.49
N THR A 64 -14.90 -2.24 -5.35
CA THR A 64 -15.62 -3.02 -4.33
C THR A 64 -15.26 -2.60 -2.90
N GLN A 65 -14.02 -2.12 -2.69
CA GLN A 65 -13.55 -1.52 -1.43
C GLN A 65 -13.95 -0.04 -1.26
N LYS A 66 -14.88 0.46 -2.08
CA LYS A 66 -15.37 1.85 -2.10
C LYS A 66 -14.29 2.91 -2.38
N ALA A 67 -13.20 2.53 -3.06
CA ALA A 67 -12.25 3.50 -3.58
C ALA A 67 -12.81 4.23 -4.80
N ILE A 68 -12.37 5.47 -4.99
CA ILE A 68 -12.64 6.26 -6.20
C ILE A 68 -11.44 6.07 -7.14
N VAL A 69 -11.57 5.18 -8.11
CA VAL A 69 -10.48 4.84 -9.04
C VAL A 69 -10.47 5.79 -10.24
N ARG A 70 -9.28 6.29 -10.60
CA ARG A 70 -9.05 7.13 -11.79
C ARG A 70 -7.96 6.51 -12.66
N SER A 71 -8.16 6.53 -13.98
CA SER A 71 -7.16 6.09 -14.96
C SER A 71 -6.10 7.18 -15.14
N GLY A 72 -4.81 6.82 -15.03
CA GLY A 72 -3.68 7.73 -15.12
C GLY A 72 -3.58 8.44 -16.46
N GLY A 73 -3.88 7.76 -17.57
CA GLY A 73 -3.91 8.35 -18.91
C GLY A 73 -4.89 9.51 -19.08
N ASP A 74 -6.02 9.47 -18.37
CA ASP A 74 -7.01 10.55 -18.35
C ASP A 74 -6.66 11.61 -17.29
N ALA A 75 -6.06 11.20 -16.16
CA ALA A 75 -5.68 12.10 -15.07
C ALA A 75 -4.55 13.10 -15.41
N PHE A 76 -3.75 12.81 -16.44
CA PHE A 76 -2.66 13.70 -16.88
C PHE A 76 -3.05 14.66 -18.01
N GLN A 77 -4.24 14.51 -18.60
CA GLN A 77 -4.74 15.50 -19.54
C GLN A 77 -5.20 16.73 -18.76
N LYS A 78 -4.44 17.83 -18.86
CA LYS A 78 -5.00 19.16 -18.60
C LYS A 78 -6.17 19.34 -19.55
N ASP A 79 -7.38 19.40 -19.01
CA ASP A 79 -8.62 19.71 -19.72
C ASP A 79 -8.39 20.71 -20.87
N LYS A 80 -8.59 20.24 -22.09
CA LYS A 80 -8.77 21.08 -23.29
C LYS A 80 -10.00 20.68 -24.12
N SER A 81 -10.91 19.87 -23.57
CA SER A 81 -12.18 19.55 -24.24
C SER A 81 -13.36 19.73 -23.31
N GLU A 82 -14.19 20.72 -23.62
CA GLU A 82 -15.50 20.94 -23.04
C GLU A 82 -16.43 19.76 -23.38
N SER A 83 -16.74 18.91 -22.40
CA SER A 83 -18.03 18.20 -22.35
C SER A 83 -18.33 17.67 -20.94
N SER A 84 -19.16 18.43 -20.21
CA SER A 84 -20.16 17.98 -19.23
C SER A 84 -19.84 16.79 -18.30
N LEU A 85 -18.96 17.02 -17.32
CA LEU A 85 -19.07 16.61 -15.91
C LEU A 85 -17.79 17.09 -15.21
N SER A 86 -17.78 18.38 -14.89
CA SER A 86 -16.66 19.08 -14.28
C SER A 86 -16.26 18.45 -12.93
N VAL A 87 -15.16 17.71 -12.89
CA VAL A 87 -14.38 17.50 -11.67
C VAL A 87 -13.15 18.39 -11.78
N SER A 88 -13.12 19.41 -10.94
CA SER A 88 -12.13 20.47 -10.87
C SER A 88 -10.70 19.97 -10.63
N VAL A 89 -9.75 20.57 -11.35
CA VAL A 89 -8.52 21.23 -10.85
C VAL A 89 -7.96 20.70 -9.52
N ASN A 90 -6.76 20.11 -9.55
CA ASN A 90 -5.90 19.79 -8.38
C ASN A 90 -6.44 18.76 -7.36
N SER A 91 -7.02 17.64 -7.81
CA SER A 91 -7.27 16.52 -6.90
C SER A 91 -5.95 15.91 -6.39
N VAL A 92 -5.74 15.96 -5.07
CA VAL A 92 -4.63 15.28 -4.40
C VAL A 92 -5.03 13.83 -4.16
N TYR A 93 -4.33 12.89 -4.79
CA TYR A 93 -4.60 11.45 -4.64
C TYR A 93 -4.07 10.91 -3.31
N GLN A 94 -4.75 9.92 -2.74
CA GLN A 94 -4.31 9.20 -1.53
C GLN A 94 -3.56 7.91 -1.86
N GLY A 95 -3.72 7.36 -3.07
CA GLY A 95 -2.95 6.20 -3.51
C GLY A 95 -2.71 6.16 -5.01
N SER A 96 -1.71 5.39 -5.41
CA SER A 96 -1.39 5.13 -6.81
C SER A 96 -1.01 3.66 -6.97
N VAL A 97 -1.53 3.04 -8.01
CA VAL A 97 -1.19 1.67 -8.40
C VAL A 97 -0.59 1.71 -9.78
N PHE A 98 0.56 1.05 -9.95
CA PHE A 98 1.16 0.83 -11.26
C PHE A 98 1.26 -0.67 -11.52
N ASP A 99 0.46 -1.15 -12.46
CA ASP A 99 0.59 -2.49 -13.00
C ASP A 99 1.73 -2.54 -14.04
N ALA A 100 2.86 -3.09 -13.60
CA ALA A 100 4.05 -3.37 -14.41
C ALA A 100 4.12 -4.82 -14.89
N THR A 101 3.09 -5.65 -14.68
CA THR A 101 3.20 -7.08 -15.02
C THR A 101 3.27 -7.31 -16.54
N GLY A 102 2.87 -6.31 -17.33
CA GLY A 102 2.99 -6.31 -18.79
C GLY A 102 4.34 -5.86 -19.35
N LEU A 103 5.28 -5.37 -18.54
CA LEU A 103 6.58 -4.92 -19.02
C LEU A 103 7.46 -6.13 -19.41
N GLN A 104 7.99 -6.14 -20.63
CA GLN A 104 8.73 -7.28 -21.18
C GLN A 104 10.10 -6.89 -21.71
N LYS A 105 10.27 -5.63 -22.14
CA LYS A 105 11.51 -5.07 -22.67
C LYS A 105 12.04 -3.97 -21.76
N ILE A 106 13.35 -3.79 -21.71
CA ILE A 106 13.98 -2.71 -20.90
C ILE A 106 13.42 -1.34 -21.26
N ALA A 107 13.11 -1.10 -22.54
CA ALA A 107 12.50 0.15 -23.01
C ALA A 107 11.15 0.47 -22.34
N ASP A 108 10.40 -0.57 -21.93
CA ASP A 108 9.08 -0.42 -21.33
C ASP A 108 9.16 0.25 -19.94
N LEU A 109 10.32 0.18 -19.26
CA LEU A 109 10.55 0.83 -17.96
C LEU A 109 10.34 2.36 -18.01
N LYS A 110 10.41 2.98 -19.19
CA LYS A 110 10.09 4.41 -19.38
C LYS A 110 8.65 4.74 -18.96
N SER A 111 7.73 3.78 -19.07
CA SER A 111 6.33 3.96 -18.64
C SER A 111 6.21 4.19 -17.13
N LEU A 112 7.05 3.51 -16.33
CA LEU A 112 7.11 3.67 -14.88
C LEU A 112 7.50 5.10 -14.50
N TYR A 113 8.56 5.63 -15.12
CA TYR A 113 8.97 7.03 -14.95
C TYR A 113 7.86 7.99 -15.35
N SER A 114 7.27 7.80 -16.54
CA SER A 114 6.28 8.72 -17.11
C SER A 114 5.04 8.84 -16.21
N PHE A 115 4.58 7.71 -15.65
CA PHE A 115 3.46 7.68 -14.71
C PHE A 115 3.75 8.47 -13.42
N PHE A 116 4.84 8.14 -12.71
CA PHE A 116 5.15 8.80 -11.43
C PHE A 116 5.59 10.25 -11.61
N HIS A 117 6.24 10.57 -12.73
CA HIS A 117 6.56 11.95 -13.09
C HIS A 117 5.30 12.76 -13.37
N GLY A 118 4.30 12.20 -14.06
CA GLY A 118 3.01 12.85 -14.28
C GLY A 118 2.27 13.16 -12.99
N LEU A 119 2.38 12.30 -11.97
CA LEU A 119 1.77 12.51 -10.65
C LEU A 119 2.51 13.53 -9.79
N ARG A 120 3.64 14.07 -10.25
CA ARG A 120 4.47 15.01 -9.48
C ARG A 120 3.66 16.28 -9.19
N GLY A 121 3.33 16.47 -7.91
CA GLY A 121 2.50 17.59 -7.44
C GLY A 121 1.09 17.20 -7.03
N GLN A 122 0.62 16.01 -7.44
CA GLN A 122 -0.68 15.44 -7.06
C GLN A 122 -0.56 14.39 -5.94
N LEU A 123 0.66 14.05 -5.53
CA LEU A 123 0.94 13.16 -4.40
C LEU A 123 0.81 13.92 -3.06
N GLY A 124 -0.26 13.61 -2.32
CA GLY A 124 -0.48 14.12 -0.97
C GLY A 124 0.49 13.60 0.08
N PHE A 125 0.39 14.11 1.30
CA PHE A 125 1.03 13.48 2.46
C PHE A 125 0.40 12.10 2.69
N ASN A 126 1.17 11.14 3.21
CA ASN A 126 0.69 9.79 3.48
C ASN A 126 0.16 9.04 2.24
N HIS A 127 0.56 9.45 1.03
CA HIS A 127 0.18 8.74 -0.19
C HIS A 127 0.71 7.29 -0.18
N ARG A 128 -0.05 6.35 -0.75
CA ARG A 128 0.33 4.94 -0.85
C ARG A 128 0.63 4.56 -2.29
N VAL A 129 1.88 4.25 -2.59
CA VAL A 129 2.31 3.75 -3.89
C VAL A 129 2.45 2.23 -3.83
N VAL A 130 1.75 1.53 -4.73
CA VAL A 130 1.91 0.09 -4.93
C VAL A 130 2.25 -0.17 -6.39
N ILE A 131 3.34 -0.90 -6.63
CA ILE A 131 3.70 -1.35 -7.97
C ILE A 131 3.48 -2.86 -8.03
N LEU A 132 2.65 -3.34 -8.96
CA LEU A 132 2.56 -4.76 -9.25
C LEU A 132 3.63 -5.11 -10.27
N SER A 133 4.47 -6.08 -9.95
CA SER A 133 5.47 -6.66 -10.85
C SER A 133 5.23 -8.17 -10.91
N LYS A 134 5.88 -8.85 -11.86
CA LYS A 134 5.90 -10.31 -11.90
C LYS A 134 7.33 -10.84 -11.92
N THR A 135 7.52 -12.06 -11.43
CA THR A 135 8.78 -12.78 -11.63
C THR A 135 8.95 -13.18 -13.10
N SER A 136 10.20 -13.32 -13.54
CA SER A 136 10.50 -13.82 -14.88
C SER A 136 11.58 -14.90 -14.90
N LYS A 137 11.47 -15.78 -15.89
CA LYS A 137 12.48 -16.80 -16.22
C LYS A 137 13.55 -16.27 -17.20
N SER A 138 13.22 -15.26 -18.01
CA SER A 138 14.16 -14.70 -18.99
C SER A 138 15.17 -13.75 -18.32
N PRO A 139 16.42 -13.68 -18.82
CA PRO A 139 17.41 -12.72 -18.30
C PRO A 139 16.91 -11.27 -18.35
N GLU A 140 16.30 -10.85 -19.45
CA GLU A 140 15.77 -9.49 -19.61
C GLU A 140 14.61 -9.22 -18.65
N GLY A 141 13.68 -10.17 -18.50
CA GLY A 141 12.57 -10.01 -17.55
C GLY A 141 13.03 -9.92 -16.10
N ARG A 142 14.08 -10.66 -15.71
CA ARG A 142 14.70 -10.51 -14.38
C ARG A 142 15.38 -9.17 -14.18
N ALA A 143 16.00 -8.62 -15.23
CA ALA A 143 16.56 -7.28 -15.19
C ALA A 143 15.45 -6.23 -14.96
N ILE A 144 14.30 -6.36 -15.63
CA ILE A 144 13.12 -5.50 -15.43
C ILE A 144 12.57 -5.63 -14.01
N GLU A 145 12.36 -6.85 -13.52
CA GLU A 145 11.92 -7.13 -12.14
C GLU A 145 12.82 -6.44 -11.10
N LYS A 146 14.14 -6.56 -11.29
CA LYS A 146 15.13 -5.95 -10.40
C LYS A 146 15.18 -4.43 -10.54
N ALA A 147 15.00 -3.91 -11.74
CA ALA A 147 14.92 -2.47 -12.00
C ALA A 147 13.72 -1.84 -11.29
N ILE A 148 12.53 -2.46 -11.39
CA ILE A 148 11.32 -2.03 -10.67
C ILE A 148 11.54 -2.04 -9.15
N SER A 149 12.13 -3.13 -8.63
CA SER A 149 12.45 -3.25 -7.21
C SER A 149 13.44 -2.18 -6.71
N SER A 150 14.38 -1.77 -7.56
CA SER A 150 15.37 -0.75 -7.22
C SER A 150 14.78 0.65 -7.32
N PHE A 151 13.96 0.89 -8.35
CA PHE A 151 13.16 2.10 -8.51
C PHE A 151 12.25 2.33 -7.29
N ALA A 152 11.49 1.33 -6.85
CA ALA A 152 10.60 1.43 -5.70
C ALA A 152 11.34 1.81 -4.40
N ARG A 153 12.52 1.23 -4.16
CA ARG A 153 13.38 1.58 -2.99
C ARG A 153 13.96 2.99 -3.09
N SER A 154 14.28 3.45 -4.29
CA SER A 154 14.74 4.84 -4.50
C SER A 154 13.58 5.81 -4.24
N LEU A 155 12.42 5.52 -4.83
CA LEU A 155 11.22 6.33 -4.69
C LEU A 155 10.73 6.41 -3.25
N SER A 156 10.82 5.33 -2.47
CA SER A 156 10.44 5.34 -1.05
C SER A 156 11.28 6.30 -0.22
N ARG A 157 12.56 6.48 -0.55
CA ARG A 157 13.46 7.43 0.12
C ARG A 157 13.20 8.86 -0.34
N GLU A 158 12.97 9.06 -1.63
CA GLU A 158 12.66 10.38 -2.21
C GLU A 158 11.34 10.92 -1.66
N PHE A 159 10.31 10.07 -1.57
CA PHE A 159 8.99 10.47 -1.10
C PHE A 159 8.80 10.33 0.42
N GLY A 160 9.73 9.66 1.10
CA GLY A 160 9.71 9.44 2.55
C GLY A 160 9.46 10.69 3.42
N PRO A 161 10.02 11.87 3.12
CA PRO A 161 9.75 13.10 3.87
C PRO A 161 8.27 13.52 3.92
N LYS A 162 7.42 13.01 3.02
CA LYS A 162 5.96 13.25 3.00
C LYS A 162 5.16 12.12 3.68
N GLY A 163 5.83 11.14 4.29
CA GLY A 163 5.19 9.96 4.87
C GLY A 163 4.60 9.02 3.82
N ILE A 164 5.09 9.08 2.58
CA ILE A 164 4.61 8.27 1.46
C ILE A 164 5.24 6.88 1.56
N ASN A 165 4.42 5.85 1.40
CA ASN A 165 4.85 4.46 1.36
C ASN A 165 4.97 4.00 -0.09
N VAL A 166 6.03 3.29 -0.43
CA VAL A 166 6.22 2.71 -1.76
C VAL A 166 6.57 1.24 -1.61
N ASN A 167 5.71 0.35 -2.09
CA ASN A 167 5.92 -1.09 -1.99
C ASN A 167 5.65 -1.79 -3.33
N VAL A 168 6.24 -2.97 -3.50
CA VAL A 168 6.06 -3.81 -4.69
C VAL A 168 5.34 -5.09 -4.30
N LEU A 169 4.27 -5.42 -5.00
CA LEU A 169 3.68 -6.76 -4.98
C LEU A 169 4.27 -7.53 -6.16
N LEU A 170 5.06 -8.56 -5.86
CA LEU A 170 5.76 -9.37 -6.85
C LEU A 170 4.98 -10.66 -7.08
N LEU A 171 4.14 -10.67 -8.12
CA LEU A 171 3.40 -11.86 -8.52
C LEU A 171 4.35 -12.92 -9.08
N GLU A 172 4.04 -14.19 -8.88
CA GLU A 172 4.73 -15.24 -9.61
C GLU A 172 4.45 -15.15 -11.13
N THR A 173 5.39 -15.67 -11.93
CA THR A 173 5.22 -15.77 -13.38
C THR A 173 3.95 -16.56 -13.73
N TYR A 174 3.26 -16.07 -14.75
CA TYR A 174 2.10 -16.70 -15.34
C TYR A 174 2.25 -16.74 -16.85
N ASP A 175 1.78 -17.84 -17.43
CA ASP A 175 1.91 -18.14 -18.86
C ASP A 175 0.54 -18.06 -19.57
N ASP A 176 -0.55 -17.94 -18.80
CA ASP A 176 -1.93 -17.82 -19.29
C ASP A 176 -2.71 -16.75 -18.50
N GLN A 177 -3.79 -16.27 -19.13
CA GLN A 177 -4.64 -15.21 -18.58
C GLN A 177 -5.37 -15.66 -17.30
N ALA A 178 -5.91 -16.89 -17.26
CA ALA A 178 -6.68 -17.35 -16.10
C ALA A 178 -5.82 -17.38 -14.82
N LYS A 179 -4.55 -17.78 -14.94
CA LYS A 179 -3.57 -17.72 -13.86
C LYS A 179 -3.26 -16.29 -13.44
N ALA A 180 -3.13 -15.38 -14.40
CA ALA A 180 -2.91 -13.95 -14.14
C ALA A 180 -4.08 -13.33 -13.35
N GLU A 181 -5.31 -13.65 -13.74
CA GLU A 181 -6.53 -13.18 -13.07
C GLU A 181 -6.66 -13.76 -11.66
N ALA A 182 -6.38 -15.06 -11.49
CA ALA A 182 -6.36 -15.70 -10.18
C ALA A 182 -5.33 -15.05 -9.24
N LEU A 183 -4.13 -14.73 -9.74
CA LEU A 183 -3.09 -14.03 -8.98
C LEU A 183 -3.53 -12.62 -8.62
N ALA A 184 -4.11 -11.89 -9.58
CA ALA A 184 -4.63 -10.55 -9.35
C ALA A 184 -5.67 -10.58 -8.23
N LEU A 185 -6.64 -11.48 -8.30
CA LEU A 185 -7.67 -11.67 -7.27
C LEU A 185 -7.05 -12.00 -5.91
N GLN A 186 -6.12 -12.96 -5.84
CA GLN A 186 -5.47 -13.33 -4.58
C GLN A 186 -4.61 -12.20 -4.00
N SER A 187 -4.11 -11.29 -4.83
CA SER A 187 -3.36 -10.12 -4.38
C SER A 187 -4.25 -9.02 -3.76
N LEU A 188 -5.57 -9.04 -3.97
CA LEU A 188 -6.46 -7.93 -3.62
C LEU A 188 -6.49 -7.59 -2.11
N PRO A 189 -6.58 -8.56 -1.17
CA PRO A 189 -6.55 -8.22 0.25
C PRO A 189 -5.22 -7.56 0.64
N VAL A 190 -4.12 -8.03 0.05
CA VAL A 190 -2.78 -7.47 0.25
C VAL A 190 -2.69 -6.07 -0.34
N LEU A 191 -3.13 -5.88 -1.60
CA LEU A 191 -3.19 -4.57 -2.26
C LEU A 191 -4.01 -3.56 -1.44
N SER A 192 -5.17 -3.99 -0.93
CA SER A 192 -6.05 -3.15 -0.10
C SER A 192 -5.36 -2.76 1.21
N PHE A 193 -4.69 -3.70 1.88
CA PHE A 193 -3.86 -3.38 3.05
C PHE A 193 -2.80 -2.32 2.73
N PHE A 194 -2.04 -2.48 1.63
CA PHE A 194 -0.98 -1.55 1.26
C PHE A 194 -1.48 -0.15 0.86
N LEU A 195 -2.73 -0.03 0.39
CA LEU A 195 -3.39 1.24 0.06
C LEU A 195 -4.15 1.85 1.26
N SER A 196 -4.35 1.09 2.33
CA SER A 196 -5.06 1.53 3.54
C SER A 196 -4.16 2.33 4.50
N ASP A 197 -4.77 2.79 5.60
CA ASP A 197 -4.05 3.44 6.70
C ASP A 197 -3.44 2.45 7.70
N PHE A 198 -3.65 1.14 7.51
CA PHE A 198 -2.93 0.10 8.23
C PHE A 198 -1.46 0.00 7.76
N CYS A 199 -1.16 0.40 6.53
CA CYS A 199 0.19 0.41 5.95
C CYS A 199 0.92 1.75 6.22
N ALA A 200 0.93 2.22 7.47
CA ALA A 200 1.57 3.49 7.81
C ALA A 200 3.11 3.39 7.86
N PHE A 201 3.64 2.23 8.23
CA PHE A 201 5.07 2.05 8.52
C PHE A 201 5.77 0.98 7.67
N VAL A 202 5.12 0.47 6.63
CA VAL A 202 5.71 -0.48 5.68
C VAL A 202 6.05 0.25 4.39
N THR A 203 7.33 0.37 4.07
CA THR A 203 7.80 1.06 2.86
C THR A 203 9.11 0.46 2.34
N GLY A 204 9.34 0.56 1.04
CA GLY A 204 10.48 -0.02 0.34
C GLY A 204 10.49 -1.55 0.31
N GLN A 205 9.36 -2.19 0.63
CA GLN A 205 9.25 -3.65 0.69
C GLN A 205 8.85 -4.24 -0.67
N ILE A 206 9.35 -5.44 -0.93
CA ILE A 206 8.99 -6.26 -2.09
C ILE A 206 8.34 -7.50 -1.51
N ILE A 207 7.07 -7.71 -1.80
CA ILE A 207 6.25 -8.78 -1.23
C ILE A 207 5.96 -9.81 -2.32
N PRO A 208 6.61 -10.98 -2.30
CA PRO A 208 6.29 -12.08 -3.20
C PRO A 208 4.88 -12.61 -2.93
N LEU A 209 4.10 -12.79 -3.99
CA LEU A 209 2.78 -13.40 -3.95
C LEU A 209 2.75 -14.62 -4.88
N HIS A 210 2.32 -15.74 -4.31
CA HIS A 210 2.23 -17.02 -4.98
C HIS A 210 0.77 -17.47 -5.02
N LEU A 211 0.41 -18.25 -6.04
CA LEU A 211 -0.92 -18.86 -6.03
C LEU A 211 -1.02 -19.90 -4.93
N GLU A 212 -2.03 -19.76 -4.08
CA GLU A 212 -2.41 -20.87 -3.21
C GLU A 212 -2.92 -22.04 -4.08
N LYS A 213 -2.40 -23.24 -3.80
CA LYS A 213 -2.77 -24.48 -4.52
C LYS A 213 -4.24 -24.89 -4.31
N ALA A 214 -4.88 -24.40 -3.25
CA ALA A 214 -6.28 -24.66 -2.95
C ALA A 214 -7.06 -23.36 -3.10
N ALA A 215 -8.06 -23.33 -3.99
CA ALA A 215 -8.96 -22.20 -4.16
C ALA A 215 -9.87 -22.08 -2.94
N LYS A 216 -9.38 -21.44 -1.88
CA LYS A 216 -10.25 -20.92 -0.83
C LYS A 216 -10.82 -19.57 -1.31
N PRO A 217 -12.10 -19.29 -1.06
CA PRO A 217 -12.60 -17.94 -1.25
C PRO A 217 -11.73 -16.99 -0.44
N LEU A 218 -11.36 -15.87 -1.05
CA LEU A 218 -10.58 -14.85 -0.34
C LEU A 218 -11.38 -14.44 0.89
N PRO A 219 -10.77 -14.48 2.09
CA PRO A 219 -11.48 -14.09 3.29
C PRO A 219 -11.88 -12.62 3.18
N LEU A 220 -13.06 -12.29 3.70
CA LEU A 220 -13.37 -10.91 4.07
C LEU A 220 -12.27 -10.43 5.02
N LEU A 221 -11.80 -9.18 4.84
CA LEU A 221 -10.76 -8.64 5.69
C LEU A 221 -11.30 -8.49 7.12
N ALA A 222 -12.50 -7.92 7.26
CA ALA A 222 -13.16 -7.81 8.55
C ALA A 222 -13.39 -9.19 9.19
N GLY A 223 -12.87 -9.39 10.41
CA GLY A 223 -13.09 -10.65 11.12
C GLY A 223 -12.40 -11.85 10.47
N SER A 224 -11.36 -11.62 9.66
CA SER A 224 -10.64 -12.66 8.91
C SER A 224 -10.07 -13.79 9.77
N LEU A 225 -9.97 -13.61 11.09
CA LEU A 225 -9.47 -14.59 12.05
C LEU A 225 -10.56 -15.20 12.94
N ALA A 226 -11.84 -14.96 12.64
CA ALA A 226 -12.95 -15.57 13.35
C ALA A 226 -12.83 -17.10 13.39
N GLY A 227 -12.99 -17.67 14.58
CA GLY A 227 -12.89 -19.11 14.82
C GLY A 227 -11.46 -19.68 14.72
N LYS A 228 -10.43 -18.82 14.62
CA LYS A 228 -9.03 -19.22 14.71
C LYS A 228 -8.51 -19.06 16.13
N THR A 229 -7.58 -19.92 16.52
CA THR A 229 -6.79 -19.77 17.76
C THR A 229 -5.38 -19.35 17.38
N ALA A 230 -4.87 -18.29 18.01
CA ALA A 230 -3.51 -17.78 17.78
C ALA A 230 -2.72 -17.76 19.10
N LEU A 231 -1.49 -18.27 19.09
CA LEU A 231 -0.58 -18.17 20.23
C LEU A 231 0.42 -17.04 19.99
N VAL A 232 0.55 -16.12 20.94
CA VAL A 232 1.48 -15.00 20.90
C VAL A 232 2.43 -15.09 22.08
N THR A 233 3.73 -15.10 21.82
CA THR A 233 4.78 -15.11 22.86
C THR A 233 5.24 -13.70 23.19
N GLY A 234 5.74 -13.48 24.41
CA GLY A 234 6.12 -12.14 24.87
C GLY A 234 4.91 -11.20 24.94
N ALA A 235 3.73 -11.76 25.24
CA ALA A 235 2.44 -11.09 25.09
C ALA A 235 2.11 -10.08 26.20
N ALA A 236 2.83 -10.10 27.32
CA ALA A 236 2.48 -9.30 28.50
C ALA A 236 2.66 -7.79 28.28
N GLN A 237 3.43 -7.37 27.27
CA GLN A 237 3.69 -5.94 27.02
C GLN A 237 4.12 -5.62 25.59
N GLY A 238 4.21 -4.33 25.30
CA GLY A 238 4.83 -3.81 24.08
C GLY A 238 4.19 -4.33 22.79
N ILE A 239 5.04 -4.84 21.89
CA ILE A 239 4.60 -5.34 20.56
C ILE A 239 3.77 -6.61 20.71
N GLY A 240 4.13 -7.53 21.61
CA GLY A 240 3.38 -8.77 21.82
C GLY A 240 1.94 -8.50 22.27
N TYR A 241 1.75 -7.62 23.26
CA TYR A 241 0.42 -7.16 23.66
C TYR A 241 -0.36 -6.53 22.49
N SER A 242 0.30 -5.68 21.70
CA SER A 242 -0.33 -5.03 20.54
C SER A 242 -0.74 -6.05 19.46
N ILE A 243 0.04 -7.11 19.26
CA ILE A 243 -0.30 -8.22 18.37
C ILE A 243 -1.50 -8.99 18.92
N CYS A 244 -1.53 -9.34 20.21
CA CYS A 244 -2.67 -10.00 20.84
C CYS A 244 -3.96 -9.22 20.61
N ARG A 245 -3.93 -7.91 20.92
CA ARG A 245 -5.06 -7.02 20.72
C ARG A 245 -5.51 -7.02 19.25
N ARG A 246 -4.57 -6.90 18.31
CA ARG A 246 -4.92 -6.84 16.88
C ARG A 246 -5.54 -8.15 16.38
N LEU A 247 -5.00 -9.30 16.80
CA LEU A 247 -5.54 -10.60 16.41
C LEU A 247 -6.95 -10.81 16.99
N ALA A 248 -7.18 -10.40 18.25
CA ALA A 248 -8.47 -10.46 18.90
C ALA A 248 -9.51 -9.54 18.25
N GLU A 249 -9.11 -8.31 17.83
CA GLU A 249 -9.95 -7.37 17.07
C GLU A 249 -10.47 -7.98 15.76
N GLU A 250 -9.72 -8.90 15.14
CA GLU A 250 -10.11 -9.62 13.93
C GLU A 250 -10.77 -11.00 14.21
N GLY A 251 -11.15 -11.27 15.46
CA GLY A 251 -11.95 -12.43 15.87
C GLY A 251 -11.18 -13.68 16.29
N ALA A 252 -9.86 -13.62 16.44
CA ALA A 252 -9.07 -14.75 16.93
C ALA A 252 -9.27 -14.97 18.44
N HIS A 253 -9.29 -16.24 18.86
CA HIS A 253 -9.04 -16.60 20.25
C HIS A 253 -7.52 -16.57 20.49
N VAL A 254 -7.05 -15.63 21.31
CA VAL A 254 -5.61 -15.42 21.52
C VAL A 254 -5.13 -16.06 22.82
N ILE A 255 -4.16 -16.96 22.70
CA ILE A 255 -3.37 -17.50 23.82
C ILE A 255 -2.16 -16.60 24.01
N ALA A 256 -2.21 -15.77 25.06
CA ALA A 256 -1.13 -14.88 25.42
C ALA A 256 -0.12 -15.62 26.31
N LEU A 257 1.12 -15.79 25.82
CA LEU A 257 2.19 -16.51 26.51
C LEU A 257 3.31 -15.55 26.89
N ASP A 258 3.70 -15.58 28.16
CA ASP A 258 4.89 -14.91 28.67
C ASP A 258 5.51 -15.71 29.83
N ARG A 259 6.59 -15.21 30.42
CA ARG A 259 7.25 -15.82 31.56
C ARG A 259 6.37 -15.71 32.82
N PRO A 260 6.46 -16.64 33.79
CA PRO A 260 5.64 -16.61 35.01
C PRO A 260 5.70 -15.30 35.80
N GLN A 261 6.85 -14.60 35.78
CA GLN A 261 7.00 -13.32 36.49
C GLN A 261 6.12 -12.20 35.90
N ASN A 262 5.61 -12.39 34.68
CA ASN A 262 4.77 -11.43 33.96
C ASN A 262 3.28 -11.84 33.98
N GLU A 263 2.89 -12.83 34.79
CA GLU A 263 1.53 -13.38 34.82
C GLU A 263 0.45 -12.32 35.09
N GLU A 264 0.71 -11.34 35.96
CA GLU A 264 -0.24 -10.27 36.28
C GLU A 264 -0.60 -9.36 35.10
N ALA A 265 0.22 -9.35 34.03
CA ALA A 265 0.05 -8.47 32.87
C ALA A 265 -0.60 -9.17 31.66
N LEU A 266 -0.95 -10.47 31.77
CA LEU A 266 -1.62 -11.28 30.75
C LEU A 266 -3.14 -11.27 30.94
#